data_AF-A0A1Q7D189-F1
#
_entry.id   AF-A0A1Q7D189-F1
#
_cell.length_a   1.000
_cell.length_b   1.000
_cell.length_c   1.000
_cell.angle_alpha   90.00
_cell.angle_beta   90.00
_cell.angle_gamma   90.00
#
_symmetry.space_group_name_H-M   'P 1'
#
loop_
_entity.id
_entity.type
_entity.pdbx_description
1 polymer ?
#
loop_
_entity_poly.entity_id
_entity_poly.type
_entity_poly.pdbx_seq_one_letter_code
_entity_poly.pdbx_strand_id
1 'polypeptide(L)'
;MIVLVLALAGCQVGSGSHAVPSVPQMGGDLKCPKSDHPYEDPQAGWGFCYPGSWKYTERAQASQNPPGLDLTFDITYAPAIRTACSPAAPSTASPRVAASPCPGDFAFMILSTYERGSSADLASWVGANFKPGTNLERISWGNSVEASRLPDGRRIALTPHHVVIMDLHSGLLDLESEMSTRLGTWKFSF
;
A
#
# COMPACT_ATOMS: atom_id res chain seq x y z
N MET A 1 58.92 -7.56 11.93
CA MET A 1 57.68 -6.80 11.70
C MET A 1 57.09 -7.27 10.37
N ILE A 2 55.91 -7.89 10.39
CA ILE A 2 55.20 -8.36 9.19
C ILE A 2 54.06 -7.38 8.94
N VAL A 3 54.03 -6.76 7.76
CA VAL A 3 52.95 -5.84 7.33
C VAL A 3 51.96 -6.66 6.51
N LEU A 4 50.75 -6.81 7.04
CA LEU A 4 49.63 -7.47 6.38
C LEU A 4 48.88 -6.44 5.52
N VAL A 5 48.98 -6.55 4.20
CA VAL A 5 48.23 -5.71 3.25
C VAL A 5 46.91 -6.41 2.94
N LEU A 6 45.82 -5.93 3.53
CA LEU A 6 44.46 -6.34 3.18
C LEU A 6 44.03 -5.57 1.93
N ALA A 7 44.03 -6.24 0.78
CA ALA A 7 43.43 -5.73 -0.44
C ALA A 7 41.89 -5.78 -0.29
N LEU A 8 41.29 -4.60 -0.10
CA LEU A 8 39.84 -4.41 -0.17
C LEU A 8 39.37 -4.67 -1.61
N ALA A 9 38.63 -5.76 -1.82
CA ALA A 9 37.84 -5.94 -3.02
C ALA A 9 36.71 -4.88 -3.02
N GLY A 10 36.93 -3.79 -3.74
CA GLY A 10 35.88 -2.80 -4.00
C GLY A 10 34.87 -3.39 -4.98
N CYS A 11 33.65 -3.66 -4.52
CA CYS A 11 32.53 -3.91 -5.42
C CYS A 11 32.24 -2.60 -6.19
N GLN A 12 32.47 -2.62 -7.50
CA GLN A 12 32.10 -1.54 -8.41
C GLN A 12 30.58 -1.33 -8.35
N VAL A 13 30.15 -0.13 -7.94
CA VAL A 13 28.75 0.30 -8.04
C VAL A 13 28.45 0.51 -9.52
N GLY A 14 27.78 -0.48 -10.13
CA GLY A 14 27.27 -0.38 -11.48
C GLY A 14 26.15 0.66 -11.57
N SER A 15 26.23 1.53 -12.57
CA SER A 15 25.27 2.58 -12.90
C SER A 15 23.96 1.98 -13.44
N GLY A 16 23.15 1.36 -12.58
CA GLY A 16 21.78 0.98 -12.88
C GLY A 16 20.82 2.01 -12.29
N SER A 17 20.09 2.75 -13.13
CA SER A 17 19.04 3.71 -12.74
C SER A 17 17.75 3.02 -12.27
N HIS A 18 17.89 2.03 -11.39
CA HIS A 18 16.74 1.39 -10.75
C HIS A 18 16.22 2.29 -9.63
N ALA A 19 14.91 2.55 -9.64
CA ALA A 19 14.26 3.24 -8.55
C ALA A 19 14.51 2.48 -7.24
N VAL A 20 14.98 3.19 -6.21
CA VAL A 20 15.33 2.62 -4.92
C VAL A 20 14.08 2.65 -4.04
N PRO A 21 13.66 1.51 -3.46
CA PRO A 21 12.49 1.47 -2.60
C PRO A 21 12.64 2.39 -1.40
N SER A 22 11.56 3.07 -1.02
CA SER A 22 11.58 4.04 0.08
C SER A 22 11.37 3.44 1.47
N VAL A 23 11.16 2.12 1.54
CA VAL A 23 10.79 1.34 2.72
C VAL A 23 11.52 0.00 2.68
N PRO A 24 11.92 -0.57 3.84
CA PRO A 24 12.60 -1.86 3.89
C PRO A 24 11.84 -2.93 3.10
N GLN A 25 12.54 -3.58 2.17
CA GLN A 25 11.98 -4.65 1.35
C GLN A 25 12.13 -5.97 2.10
N MET A 26 11.20 -6.27 3.00
CA MET A 26 10.92 -7.66 3.34
C MET A 26 9.90 -8.14 2.29
N GLY A 27 10.02 -9.36 1.77
CA GLY A 27 9.04 -9.88 0.80
C GLY A 27 9.62 -10.37 -0.52
N GLY A 28 10.64 -11.22 -0.46
CA GLY A 28 11.17 -11.94 -1.64
C GLY A 28 10.11 -12.79 -2.38
N ASP A 29 8.93 -12.95 -1.81
CA ASP A 29 7.85 -13.81 -2.31
C ASP A 29 6.78 -13.03 -3.10
N LEU A 30 6.77 -11.69 -3.01
CA LEU A 30 5.79 -10.87 -3.71
C LEU A 30 6.11 -10.84 -5.21
N LYS A 31 5.14 -11.25 -6.02
CA LYS A 31 5.28 -11.30 -7.49
C LYS A 31 5.00 -9.92 -8.09
N CYS A 32 5.88 -8.96 -7.84
CA CYS A 32 5.71 -7.61 -8.36
C CYS A 32 6.00 -7.51 -9.87
N PRO A 33 5.22 -6.73 -10.62
CA PRO A 33 5.62 -6.25 -11.93
C PRO A 33 7.01 -5.60 -11.89
N LYS A 34 7.76 -5.65 -12.99
CA LYS A 34 9.13 -5.09 -13.05
C LYS A 34 9.20 -3.58 -12.75
N SER A 35 8.11 -2.86 -12.99
CA SER A 35 7.99 -1.41 -12.74
C SER A 35 7.64 -1.06 -11.30
N ASP A 36 7.35 -2.06 -10.47
CA ASP A 36 6.79 -1.89 -9.14
C ASP A 36 7.81 -2.25 -8.07
N HIS A 37 7.51 -1.83 -6.85
CA HIS A 37 8.28 -2.13 -5.67
C HIS A 37 7.45 -2.99 -4.71
N PRO A 38 8.03 -4.02 -4.09
CA PRO A 38 7.37 -4.71 -2.98
C PRO A 38 7.34 -3.84 -1.72
N TYR A 39 6.34 -4.05 -0.90
CA TYR A 39 6.30 -3.63 0.50
C TYR A 39 5.76 -4.78 1.32
N GLU A 40 6.32 -5.03 2.48
CA GLU A 40 5.81 -5.99 3.45
C GLU A 40 5.94 -5.40 4.85
N ASP A 41 4.88 -5.54 5.62
CA ASP A 41 4.93 -5.42 7.07
C ASP A 41 4.68 -6.81 7.68
N PRO A 42 5.74 -7.51 8.11
CA PRO A 42 5.59 -8.81 8.75
C PRO A 42 4.83 -8.77 10.08
N GLN A 43 4.76 -7.61 10.75
CA GLN A 43 4.00 -7.46 12.01
C GLN A 43 2.51 -7.30 11.73
N ALA A 44 2.15 -6.53 10.71
CA ALA A 44 0.76 -6.42 10.26
C ALA A 44 0.29 -7.67 9.48
N GLY A 45 1.24 -8.46 8.98
CA GLY A 45 1.00 -9.77 8.39
C GLY A 45 0.55 -9.73 6.94
N TRP A 46 0.98 -8.71 6.21
CA TRP A 46 0.68 -8.58 4.80
C TRP A 46 1.74 -7.79 4.04
N GLY A 47 1.72 -7.94 2.72
CA GLY A 47 2.55 -7.19 1.79
C GLY A 47 1.87 -7.03 0.43
N PHE A 48 2.32 -6.05 -0.34
CA PHE A 48 1.76 -5.71 -1.65
C PHE A 48 2.80 -5.03 -2.54
N CYS A 49 2.52 -4.99 -3.84
CA CYS A 49 3.33 -4.24 -4.80
C CYS A 49 2.73 -2.88 -5.06
N TYR A 50 3.57 -1.87 -5.28
CA TYR A 50 3.17 -0.50 -5.58
C TYR A 50 3.97 0.11 -6.73
N PRO A 51 3.46 1.16 -7.41
CA PRO A 51 4.18 1.80 -8.50
C PRO A 51 5.59 2.26 -8.10
N GLY A 52 6.60 1.95 -8.91
CA GLY A 52 7.98 2.39 -8.64
C GLY A 52 8.20 3.90 -8.77
N SER A 53 7.19 4.64 -9.21
CA SER A 53 7.16 6.10 -9.22
C SER A 53 6.63 6.69 -7.92
N TRP A 54 6.30 5.89 -6.91
CA TRP A 54 5.81 6.38 -5.63
C TRP A 54 6.88 6.29 -4.55
N LYS A 55 6.83 7.26 -3.64
CA LYS A 55 7.56 7.26 -2.39
C LYS A 55 6.57 7.27 -1.22
N TYR A 56 6.82 6.41 -0.24
CA TYR A 56 6.01 6.33 0.99
C TYR A 56 6.72 6.96 2.19
N THR A 57 5.91 7.56 3.06
CA THR A 57 6.21 7.74 4.49
C THR A 57 5.09 7.08 5.28
N GLU A 58 5.45 6.20 6.21
CA GLU A 58 4.48 5.41 6.97
C GLU A 58 4.27 6.01 8.37
N ARG A 59 3.02 5.94 8.86
CA ARG A 59 2.65 6.28 10.23
C ARG A 59 1.72 5.23 10.79
N ALA A 60 2.08 4.69 11.95
CA ALA A 60 1.29 3.69 12.66
C ALA A 60 0.44 4.32 13.78
N GLN A 61 -0.81 3.89 13.90
CA GLN A 61 -1.70 4.24 14.99
C GLN A 61 -2.44 2.99 15.50
N ALA A 62 -2.42 2.74 16.81
CA ALA A 62 -3.22 1.67 17.39
C ALA A 62 -4.70 2.05 17.46
N SER A 63 -5.58 1.12 17.09
CA SER A 63 -7.02 1.20 17.30
C SER A 63 -7.42 0.32 18.48
N GLN A 64 -8.34 0.80 19.33
CA GLN A 64 -8.82 0.05 20.49
C GLN A 64 -10.21 -0.57 20.30
N ASN A 65 -11.00 -0.11 19.33
CA ASN A 65 -12.36 -0.62 19.12
C ASN A 65 -12.78 -0.55 17.63
N PRO A 66 -12.63 -1.66 16.87
CA PRO A 66 -12.02 -2.93 17.28
C PRO A 66 -10.51 -2.80 17.52
N PRO A 67 -9.90 -3.66 18.36
CA PRO A 67 -8.45 -3.74 18.52
C PRO A 67 -7.77 -3.97 17.16
N GLY A 68 -6.73 -3.19 16.90
CA GLY A 68 -5.99 -3.31 15.65
C GLY A 68 -4.94 -2.23 15.45
N LEU A 69 -4.47 -2.15 14.21
CA LEU A 69 -3.41 -1.26 13.76
C LEU A 69 -3.86 -0.57 12.47
N ASP A 70 -3.82 0.76 12.49
CA ASP A 70 -4.01 1.58 11.29
C ASP A 70 -2.63 2.06 10.82
N LEU A 71 -2.24 1.69 9.60
CA LEU A 71 -1.05 2.19 8.92
C LEU A 71 -1.46 3.20 7.86
N THR A 72 -1.03 4.45 8.03
CA THR A 72 -1.21 5.50 7.02
C THR A 72 0.05 5.60 6.16
N PHE A 73 -0.14 5.50 4.86
CA PHE A 73 0.88 5.68 3.84
C PHE A 73 0.68 7.04 3.19
N ASP A 74 1.57 7.97 3.52
CA ASP A 74 1.67 9.26 2.85
C ASP A 74 2.42 9.05 1.52
N ILE A 75 1.74 9.26 0.39
CA ILE A 75 2.20 8.88 -0.95
C ILE A 75 2.57 10.13 -1.73
N THR A 76 3.80 10.19 -2.20
CA THR A 76 4.27 11.25 -3.11
C THR A 76 4.69 10.65 -4.44
N TYR A 77 4.26 11.25 -5.54
CA TYR A 77 4.77 10.91 -6.87
C TYR A 77 6.20 11.42 -7.05
N ALA A 78 7.12 10.49 -7.22
CA ALA A 78 8.56 10.68 -7.34
C ALA A 78 9.09 9.83 -8.52
N PRO A 79 8.84 10.24 -9.78
CA PRO A 79 9.29 9.49 -10.94
C PRO A 79 10.82 9.53 -11.07
N ALA A 80 11.40 8.47 -11.63
CA ALA A 80 12.84 8.38 -11.89
C ALA A 80 13.35 9.51 -12.81
N ILE A 81 12.54 9.89 -13.80
CA ILE A 81 12.80 11.04 -14.68
C ILE A 81 11.78 12.12 -14.35
N ARG A 82 12.27 13.28 -13.91
CA ARG A 82 11.43 14.44 -13.63
C ARG A 82 11.16 15.20 -14.92
N THR A 83 9.93 15.13 -15.40
CA THR A 83 9.44 16.00 -16.47
C THR A 83 8.91 17.29 -15.86
N ALA A 84 9.15 18.42 -16.52
CA ALA A 84 8.60 19.69 -16.08
C ALA A 84 7.07 19.62 -16.11
N CYS A 85 6.46 19.93 -14.96
CA CYS A 85 5.03 20.12 -14.88
C CYS A 85 4.67 21.56 -15.16
N SER A 86 3.57 21.75 -15.89
CA SER A 86 2.95 23.06 -15.95
C SER A 86 2.36 23.35 -14.56
N PRO A 87 2.73 24.45 -13.89
CA PRO A 87 2.10 24.80 -12.63
C PRO A 87 0.58 24.91 -12.85
N ALA A 88 -0.19 24.12 -12.12
CA ALA A 88 -1.63 24.25 -12.13
C ALA A 88 -1.98 25.69 -11.72
N ALA A 89 -2.82 26.37 -12.51
CA ALA A 89 -3.35 27.66 -12.10
C ALA A 89 -4.03 27.50 -10.73
N PRO A 90 -3.88 28.46 -9.79
CA PRO A 90 -4.49 28.36 -8.48
C PRO A 90 -6.01 28.19 -8.65
N SER A 91 -6.47 26.99 -8.35
CA SER A 91 -7.87 26.58 -8.45
C SER A 91 -8.45 26.52 -7.04
N THR A 92 -9.58 27.19 -6.82
CA THR A 92 -10.38 27.06 -5.60
C THR A 92 -11.24 25.80 -5.57
N ALA A 93 -11.20 24.97 -6.62
CA ALA A 93 -11.90 23.69 -6.64
C ALA A 93 -11.13 22.64 -5.83
N SER A 94 -11.86 21.73 -5.18
CA SER A 94 -11.29 20.57 -4.49
C SER A 94 -10.33 19.81 -5.42
N PRO A 95 -9.21 19.28 -4.90
CA PRO A 95 -8.28 18.49 -5.70
C PRO A 95 -9.04 17.36 -6.40
N ARG A 96 -8.97 17.34 -7.73
CA ARG A 96 -9.42 16.21 -8.54
C ARG A 96 -8.17 15.46 -8.98
N VAL A 97 -8.28 14.14 -9.06
CA VAL A 97 -7.26 13.26 -9.65
C VAL A 97 -6.74 13.88 -10.94
N ALA A 98 -5.42 14.07 -11.03
CA ALA A 98 -4.79 14.67 -12.20
C ALA A 98 -4.82 13.68 -13.37
N ALA A 99 -5.02 14.18 -14.59
CA ALA A 99 -4.92 13.37 -15.80
C ALA A 99 -3.50 12.78 -16.01
N SER A 100 -2.50 13.42 -15.42
CA SER A 100 -1.13 12.91 -15.30
C SER A 100 -0.50 13.49 -14.03
N PRO A 101 0.10 12.66 -13.15
CA PRO A 101 0.66 13.14 -11.89
C PRO A 101 1.94 13.95 -12.13
N CYS A 102 2.14 14.96 -11.30
CA CYS A 102 3.31 15.84 -11.27
C CYS A 102 4.25 15.48 -10.14
N PRO A 103 5.59 15.59 -10.31
CA PRO A 103 6.53 15.32 -9.22
C PRO A 103 6.18 16.13 -7.97
N GLY A 104 5.93 15.44 -6.86
CA GLY A 104 5.47 16.05 -5.61
C GLY A 104 3.96 15.97 -5.36
N ASP A 105 3.16 15.54 -6.33
CA ASP A 105 1.73 15.30 -6.13
C ASP A 105 1.52 14.28 -5.02
N PHE A 106 0.51 14.53 -4.21
CA PHE A 106 0.27 13.85 -2.95
C PHE A 106 -1.10 13.18 -2.91
N ALA A 107 -1.15 12.04 -2.25
CA ALA A 107 -2.35 11.36 -1.78
C ALA A 107 -1.97 10.50 -0.56
N PHE A 108 -2.95 9.87 0.09
CA PHE A 108 -2.65 8.93 1.16
C PHE A 108 -3.58 7.73 1.13
N MET A 109 -3.10 6.62 1.68
CA MET A 109 -3.84 5.38 1.85
C MET A 109 -3.78 4.97 3.32
N ILE A 110 -4.88 4.43 3.84
CA ILE A 110 -4.93 3.84 5.18
C ILE A 110 -5.19 2.34 5.02
N LEU A 111 -4.33 1.54 5.65
CA LEU A 111 -4.49 0.11 5.79
C LEU A 111 -4.76 -0.22 7.25
N SER A 112 -5.99 -0.57 7.54
CA SER A 112 -6.43 -0.96 8.87
C SER A 112 -6.41 -2.48 9.00
N THR A 113 -5.73 -2.99 10.02
CA THR A 113 -5.64 -4.41 10.33
C THR A 113 -6.30 -4.64 11.68
N TYR A 114 -7.42 -5.34 11.69
CA TYR A 114 -8.20 -5.64 12.89
C TYR A 114 -8.20 -7.13 13.18
N GLU A 115 -8.38 -7.46 14.46
CA GLU A 115 -8.63 -8.83 14.87
C GLU A 115 -9.92 -9.36 14.23
N ARG A 116 -9.82 -10.54 13.60
CA ARG A 116 -11.00 -11.26 13.08
C ARG A 116 -11.86 -11.85 14.19
N GLY A 117 -11.23 -12.21 15.31
CA GLY A 117 -11.87 -12.92 16.42
C GLY A 117 -12.47 -14.25 15.97
N SER A 118 -13.68 -14.56 16.45
CA SER A 118 -14.41 -15.78 16.12
C SER A 118 -15.26 -15.69 14.85
N SER A 119 -15.12 -14.62 14.06
CA SER A 119 -15.96 -14.40 12.88
C SER A 119 -15.66 -15.42 11.78
N ALA A 120 -16.64 -16.27 11.45
CA ALA A 120 -16.47 -17.34 10.46
C ALA A 120 -16.37 -16.82 9.02
N ASP A 121 -17.03 -15.70 8.72
CA ASP A 121 -17.09 -15.07 7.41
C ASP A 121 -17.07 -13.54 7.54
N LEU A 122 -16.92 -12.86 6.40
CA LEU A 122 -16.78 -11.42 6.36
C LEU A 122 -18.09 -10.70 6.69
N ALA A 123 -19.22 -11.29 6.31
CA ALA A 123 -20.55 -10.73 6.59
C ALA A 123 -20.82 -10.67 8.10
N SER A 124 -20.44 -11.71 8.85
CA SER A 124 -20.55 -11.77 10.31
C SER A 124 -19.68 -10.72 10.98
N TRP A 125 -18.43 -10.57 10.55
CA TRP A 125 -17.52 -9.55 11.11
C TRP A 125 -18.03 -8.13 10.82
N VAL A 126 -18.47 -7.86 9.60
CA VAL A 126 -19.05 -6.56 9.22
C VAL A 126 -20.33 -6.29 10.02
N GLY A 127 -21.22 -7.27 10.17
CA GLY A 127 -22.45 -7.11 10.96
C GLY A 127 -22.21 -6.77 12.43
N ALA A 128 -21.09 -7.21 13.01
CA ALA A 128 -20.72 -6.91 14.40
C ALA A 128 -20.02 -5.56 14.57
N ASN A 129 -19.30 -5.08 13.56
CA ASN A 129 -18.43 -3.89 13.67
C ASN A 129 -18.93 -2.66 12.90
N PHE A 130 -19.85 -2.84 11.96
CA PHE A 130 -20.40 -1.78 11.10
C PHE A 130 -21.89 -1.56 11.35
N LYS A 131 -22.44 -0.51 10.74
CA LYS A 131 -23.87 -0.25 10.77
C LYS A 131 -24.64 -1.40 10.07
N PRO A 132 -25.80 -1.81 10.63
CA PRO A 132 -26.66 -2.81 9.99
C PRO A 132 -27.03 -2.44 8.55
N GLY A 133 -27.10 -3.43 7.66
CA GLY A 133 -27.49 -3.24 6.25
C GLY A 133 -26.34 -2.86 5.30
N THR A 134 -25.09 -3.00 5.72
CA THR A 134 -23.92 -2.79 4.86
C THR A 134 -23.91 -3.84 3.74
N ASN A 135 -24.16 -3.41 2.50
CA ASN A 135 -24.11 -4.29 1.33
C ASN A 135 -22.65 -4.51 0.90
N LEU A 136 -22.27 -5.76 0.69
CA LEU A 136 -20.92 -6.16 0.33
C LEU A 136 -20.87 -6.59 -1.14
N GLU A 137 -20.10 -5.87 -1.95
CA GLU A 137 -19.83 -6.27 -3.32
C GLU A 137 -18.58 -7.15 -3.35
N ARG A 138 -18.72 -8.44 -3.70
CA ARG A 138 -17.58 -9.37 -3.68
C ARG A 138 -16.50 -8.96 -4.69
N ILE A 139 -15.24 -8.99 -4.26
CA ILE A 139 -14.05 -8.78 -5.10
C ILE A 139 -13.02 -9.88 -4.87
N SER A 140 -12.01 -9.95 -5.75
CA SER A 140 -10.82 -10.76 -5.53
C SER A 140 -9.67 -9.88 -5.02
N TRP A 141 -9.04 -10.28 -3.91
CA TRP A 141 -7.93 -9.54 -3.32
C TRP A 141 -6.84 -10.48 -2.81
N GLY A 142 -5.72 -10.54 -3.52
CA GLY A 142 -4.57 -11.37 -3.15
C GLY A 142 -4.95 -12.82 -2.89
N ASN A 143 -4.52 -13.33 -1.74
CA ASN A 143 -4.87 -14.64 -1.19
C ASN A 143 -5.85 -14.57 0.00
N SER A 144 -6.70 -13.54 0.09
CA SER A 144 -7.72 -13.43 1.15
C SER A 144 -8.68 -14.62 1.13
N VAL A 145 -9.28 -14.96 2.28
CA VAL A 145 -10.36 -15.96 2.38
C VAL A 145 -11.64 -15.42 1.73
N GLU A 146 -12.00 -14.17 2.07
CA GLU A 146 -13.09 -13.43 1.46
C GLU A 146 -12.65 -11.98 1.28
N ALA A 147 -13.11 -11.33 0.21
CA ALA A 147 -12.93 -9.90 0.05
C ALA A 147 -14.18 -9.27 -0.54
N SER A 148 -14.43 -8.01 -0.17
CA SER A 148 -15.55 -7.23 -0.68
C SER A 148 -15.21 -5.74 -0.74
N ARG A 149 -15.97 -5.01 -1.53
CA ARG A 149 -16.04 -3.56 -1.52
C ARG A 149 -17.23 -3.14 -0.66
N LEU A 150 -16.98 -2.17 0.21
CA LEU A 150 -17.99 -1.52 1.05
C LEU A 150 -18.71 -0.42 0.25
N PRO A 151 -19.91 0.01 0.68
CA PRO A 151 -20.68 1.07 -0.01
C PRO A 151 -19.97 2.42 -0.03
N ASP A 152 -19.06 2.68 0.92
CA ASP A 152 -18.24 3.89 0.98
C ASP A 152 -17.00 3.83 0.07
N GLY A 153 -16.84 2.75 -0.69
CA GLY A 153 -15.76 2.55 -1.65
C GLY A 153 -14.54 1.84 -1.08
N ARG A 154 -14.42 1.70 0.25
CA ARG A 154 -13.32 0.96 0.88
C ARG A 154 -13.35 -0.51 0.50
N ARG A 155 -12.19 -1.14 0.50
CA ARG A 155 -12.06 -2.59 0.30
C ARG A 155 -11.80 -3.25 1.63
N ILE A 156 -12.37 -4.42 1.84
CA ILE A 156 -12.25 -5.20 3.06
C ILE A 156 -11.96 -6.65 2.72
N ALA A 157 -10.97 -7.24 3.39
CA ALA A 157 -10.56 -8.63 3.24
C ALA A 157 -10.58 -9.33 4.58
N LEU A 158 -11.14 -10.52 4.60
CA LEU A 158 -11.00 -11.50 5.66
C LEU A 158 -9.77 -12.37 5.35
N THR A 159 -8.78 -12.34 6.24
CA THR A 159 -7.60 -13.22 6.18
C THR A 159 -7.78 -14.35 7.21
N PRO A 160 -6.89 -15.36 7.25
CA PRO A 160 -7.01 -16.41 8.26
C PRO A 160 -6.99 -15.86 9.70
N HIS A 161 -6.22 -14.80 9.99
CA HIS A 161 -6.13 -14.22 11.33
C HIS A 161 -6.76 -12.83 11.50
N HIS A 162 -6.86 -12.03 10.44
CA HIS A 162 -7.26 -10.63 10.54
C HIS A 162 -8.41 -10.26 9.60
N VAL A 163 -8.92 -9.05 9.81
CA VAL A 163 -9.67 -8.30 8.81
C VAL A 163 -8.86 -7.09 8.40
N VAL A 164 -8.56 -6.97 7.11
CA VAL A 164 -7.80 -5.86 6.53
C VAL A 164 -8.74 -4.96 5.75
N ILE A 165 -8.70 -3.66 6.02
CA ILE A 165 -9.48 -2.63 5.29
C ILE A 165 -8.50 -1.69 4.60
N MET A 166 -8.67 -1.51 3.29
CA MET A 166 -7.97 -0.51 2.51
C MET A 166 -8.90 0.66 2.20
N ASP A 167 -8.48 1.84 2.68
CA ASP A 167 -9.13 3.11 2.43
C ASP A 167 -8.21 4.02 1.60
N LEU A 168 -8.71 4.47 0.45
CA LEU A 168 -7.93 5.21 -0.54
C LEU A 168 -8.39 6.65 -0.60
N HIS A 169 -7.55 7.57 -0.14
CA HIS A 169 -7.81 8.99 -0.17
C HIS A 169 -7.09 9.59 -1.36
N SER A 170 -7.71 9.45 -2.54
CA SER A 170 -7.18 9.98 -3.80
C SER A 170 -7.14 11.50 -3.75
N GLY A 171 -5.94 12.06 -3.75
CA GLY A 171 -5.68 13.49 -3.90
C GLY A 171 -5.47 13.82 -5.38
N LEU A 172 -4.28 14.31 -5.71
CA LEU A 172 -3.87 14.51 -7.11
C LEU A 172 -3.43 13.20 -7.78
N LEU A 173 -3.20 12.15 -7.00
CA LEU A 173 -2.86 10.80 -7.47
C LEU A 173 -4.09 9.90 -7.56
N ASP A 174 -4.19 9.12 -8.62
CA ASP A 174 -5.23 8.09 -8.82
C ASP A 174 -4.88 6.80 -8.05
N LEU A 175 -5.05 6.83 -6.73
CA LEU A 175 -4.76 5.65 -5.91
C LEU A 175 -5.71 4.49 -6.24
N GLU A 176 -6.96 4.80 -6.56
CA GLU A 176 -7.99 3.82 -6.87
C GLU A 176 -7.61 2.97 -8.06
N SER A 177 -7.22 3.58 -9.18
CA SER A 177 -6.78 2.86 -10.39
C SER A 177 -5.49 2.06 -10.14
N GLU A 178 -4.48 2.72 -9.56
CA GLU A 178 -3.16 2.11 -9.35
C GLU A 178 -3.22 0.92 -8.38
N MET A 179 -3.99 1.01 -7.29
CA MET A 179 -4.13 -0.09 -6.33
C MET A 179 -5.09 -1.18 -6.81
N SER A 180 -6.14 -0.84 -7.56
CA SER A 180 -7.07 -1.84 -8.13
C SER A 180 -6.38 -2.83 -9.04
N THR A 181 -5.48 -2.34 -9.92
CA THR A 181 -4.70 -3.20 -10.83
C THR A 181 -3.72 -4.12 -10.11
N ARG A 182 -3.42 -3.82 -8.84
CA ARG A 182 -2.43 -4.52 -8.02
C ARG A 182 -3.03 -5.37 -6.92
N LEU A 183 -4.35 -5.47 -6.80
CA LEU A 183 -5.00 -6.32 -5.78
C LEU A 183 -4.49 -7.77 -5.82
N GLY A 184 -4.19 -8.31 -7.00
CA GLY A 184 -3.65 -9.67 -7.16
C GLY A 184 -2.21 -9.85 -6.67
N THR A 185 -1.50 -8.77 -6.36
CA THR A 185 -0.12 -8.82 -5.84
C THR A 185 -0.05 -8.93 -4.33
N TRP A 186 -1.18 -8.74 -3.64
CA TRP A 186 -1.25 -8.78 -2.19
C TRP A 186 -1.04 -10.20 -1.66
N LYS A 187 -0.30 -10.29 -0.56
CA LYS A 187 -0.13 -11.52 0.21
C LYS A 187 -0.44 -11.23 1.67
N PHE A 188 -1.39 -11.95 2.21
CA PHE A 188 -1.71 -12.03 3.64
C PHE A 188 -1.01 -13.28 4.18
N SER A 189 -0.03 -13.09 5.05
CA SER A 189 0.82 -14.15 5.61
C SER A 189 0.31 -14.69 6.94
N PHE A 190 -0.64 -13.97 7.56
CA PHE A 190 -1.37 -14.37 8.76
C PHE A 190 -2.88 -14.43 8.47
#